data_AF-A0A3A5UYU3-F1
#
_entry.id   AF-A0A3A5UYU3-F1
#
_cell.length_a   1.000
_cell.length_b   1.000
_cell.length_c   1.000
_cell.angle_alpha   90.00
_cell.angle_beta   90.00
_cell.angle_gamma   90.00
#
_symmetry.space_group_name_H-M   'P 1'
#
loop_
_entity.id
_entity.type
_entity.pdbx_description
1 polymer ?
#
loop_
_entity_poly.entity_id
_entity_poly.type
_entity_poly.pdbx_seq_one_letter_code
_entity_poly.pdbx_strand_id
1 'polypeptide(L)'
;MAAGLILIGMGPGGISGMTRAAIEAAKNADYRRYEAYTALWSNEDLEALEAEIGDIQRVMRPEVEEPVELLQLAKSNIVALLVVGDPLQATTHVDLQLQAQEAGVECSVVHGVSITGLVTGAVGLSNYRFGRQTTLTYPYGGWVATSPLEVIALNKKQGLHTLALLDLDPTGEGVGGQRPMQPADAKDSILRMGSKLLENLDNYSKDTPFDLLKCESYSEICEDLSSLMVVLCSDMGTEKQSISYLSVDDLSNAKNGGLHCLIVPASPSDVEISALSRWSKK
;
A
#
# COMPACT_ATOMS: atom_id res chain seq x y z
N MET A 1 29.28 -12.26 0.94
CA MET A 1 28.28 -12.79 -0.02
C MET A 1 28.87 -12.67 -1.42
N ALA A 2 28.34 -13.37 -2.41
CA ALA A 2 28.74 -13.14 -3.81
C ALA A 2 28.17 -11.79 -4.30
N ALA A 3 28.77 -11.23 -5.35
CA ALA A 3 28.23 -10.03 -5.99
C ALA A 3 26.81 -10.29 -6.50
N GLY A 4 25.93 -9.29 -6.35
CA GLY A 4 24.53 -9.41 -6.72
C GLY A 4 23.68 -8.29 -6.14
N LEU A 5 22.39 -8.35 -6.46
CA LEU A 5 21.37 -7.44 -5.95
C LEU A 5 20.59 -8.12 -4.82
N ILE A 6 20.36 -7.39 -3.73
CA ILE A 6 19.53 -7.85 -2.60
C ILE A 6 18.40 -6.84 -2.42
N LEU A 7 17.16 -7.28 -2.60
CA LEU A 7 15.98 -6.49 -2.24
C LEU A 7 15.69 -6.70 -0.76
N ILE A 8 15.69 -5.64 0.05
CA ILE A 8 15.58 -5.74 1.51
C ILE A 8 14.34 -4.98 1.98
N GLY A 9 13.40 -5.71 2.57
CA GLY A 9 12.23 -5.13 3.23
C GLY A 9 12.61 -4.53 4.58
N MET A 10 12.40 -3.23 4.71
CA MET A 10 12.70 -2.48 5.93
C MET A 10 11.57 -2.56 6.96
N GLY A 11 10.36 -2.94 6.55
CA GLY A 11 9.18 -2.74 7.37
C GLY A 11 8.65 -1.30 7.32
N PRO A 12 7.53 -1.01 8.01
CA PRO A 12 6.80 0.24 7.85
C PRO A 12 7.45 1.46 8.50
N GLY A 13 8.32 1.28 9.50
CA GLY A 13 9.04 2.36 10.17
C GLY A 13 9.88 1.89 11.33
N GLY A 14 11.00 2.59 11.58
CA GLY A 14 11.94 2.32 12.66
C GLY A 14 12.79 1.06 12.48
N ILE A 15 14.07 1.17 12.81
CA ILE A 15 15.03 0.05 12.71
C ILE A 15 14.58 -1.16 13.53
N SER A 16 13.93 -0.95 14.68
CA SER A 16 13.39 -2.03 15.51
C SER A 16 12.33 -2.88 14.80
N GLY A 17 11.70 -2.35 13.76
CA GLY A 17 10.75 -3.06 12.91
C GLY A 17 11.41 -3.91 11.82
N MET A 18 12.72 -3.74 11.58
CA MET A 18 13.47 -4.55 10.62
C MET A 18 13.74 -5.94 11.17
N THR A 19 13.77 -6.92 10.29
CA THR A 19 14.24 -8.25 10.66
C THR A 19 15.75 -8.21 10.87
N ARG A 20 16.27 -9.09 11.75
CA ARG A 20 17.73 -9.24 11.92
C ARG A 20 18.42 -9.57 10.60
N ALA A 21 17.78 -10.38 9.76
CA ALA A 21 18.31 -10.72 8.44
C ALA A 21 18.43 -9.49 7.53
N ALA A 22 17.45 -8.56 7.57
CA ALA A 22 17.47 -7.33 6.78
C ALA A 22 18.62 -6.41 7.21
N ILE A 23 18.78 -6.20 8.51
CA ILE A 23 19.89 -5.38 9.06
C ILE A 23 21.24 -5.98 8.69
N GLU A 24 21.43 -7.28 8.91
CA GLU A 24 22.70 -7.95 8.60
C GLU A 24 23.00 -7.96 7.09
N ALA A 25 21.99 -8.15 6.23
CA ALA A 25 22.19 -8.08 4.78
C ALA A 25 22.61 -6.67 4.33
N ALA A 26 21.98 -5.63 4.89
CA ALA A 26 22.29 -4.24 4.57
C ALA A 26 23.68 -3.79 5.07
N LYS A 27 24.09 -4.24 6.27
CA LYS A 27 25.45 -4.03 6.82
C LYS A 27 26.54 -4.64 5.94
N ASN A 28 26.28 -5.82 5.40
CA ASN A 28 27.24 -6.57 4.60
C ASN A 28 27.22 -6.20 3.11
N ALA A 29 26.37 -5.26 2.69
CA ALA A 29 26.36 -4.75 1.33
C ALA A 29 27.54 -3.78 1.10
N ASP A 30 28.04 -3.70 -0.12
CA ASP A 30 29.03 -2.69 -0.49
C ASP A 30 28.34 -1.34 -0.74
N TYR A 31 27.15 -1.39 -1.37
CA TYR A 31 26.33 -0.23 -1.70
C TYR A 31 24.91 -0.40 -1.18
N ARG A 32 24.41 0.63 -0.50
CA ARG A 32 23.01 0.72 -0.05
C ARG A 32 22.28 1.76 -0.89
N ARG A 33 21.12 1.39 -1.40
CA ARG A 33 20.22 2.22 -2.19
C ARG A 33 18.88 2.24 -1.51
N TYR A 34 18.32 3.41 -1.25
CA TYR A 34 17.02 3.55 -0.60
C TYR A 34 16.00 4.05 -1.60
N GLU A 35 15.04 3.18 -1.91
CA GLU A 35 13.97 3.47 -2.84
C GLU A 35 12.90 4.32 -2.13
N ALA A 36 12.73 5.54 -2.62
CA ALA A 36 12.03 6.59 -1.88
C ALA A 36 10.84 7.17 -2.66
N TYR A 37 10.20 6.33 -3.48
CA TYR A 37 8.97 6.68 -4.21
C TYR A 37 7.78 5.80 -3.83
N THR A 38 8.00 4.62 -3.25
CA THR A 38 6.94 3.73 -2.74
C THR A 38 6.49 4.02 -1.32
N ALA A 39 7.35 4.55 -0.45
CA ALA A 39 7.01 5.07 0.88
C ALA A 39 8.26 5.68 1.53
N LEU A 40 8.07 6.54 2.53
CA LEU A 40 9.16 7.24 3.21
C LEU A 40 9.21 6.90 4.70
N TRP A 41 10.41 6.54 5.17
CA TRP A 41 10.73 6.61 6.59
C TRP A 41 10.97 8.05 7.01
N SER A 42 10.90 8.32 8.33
CA SER A 42 11.29 9.62 8.86
C SER A 42 12.80 9.85 8.68
N ASN A 43 13.22 11.12 8.62
CA ASN A 43 14.65 11.43 8.53
C ASN A 43 15.39 10.90 9.76
N GLU A 44 14.76 10.98 10.94
CA GLU A 44 15.31 10.47 12.19
C GLU A 44 15.54 8.94 12.14
N ASP A 45 14.59 8.18 11.55
CA ASP A 45 14.74 6.73 11.38
C ASP A 45 15.82 6.38 10.36
N LEU A 46 15.95 7.16 9.29
CA LEU A 46 16.99 6.98 8.27
C LEU A 46 18.38 7.27 8.82
N GLU A 47 18.56 8.37 9.56
CA GLU A 47 19.82 8.73 10.22
C GLU A 47 20.25 7.65 11.22
N ALA A 48 19.30 7.15 12.01
CA ALA A 48 19.57 6.05 12.93
C ALA A 48 19.99 4.78 12.18
N LEU A 49 19.38 4.49 11.02
CA LEU A 49 19.70 3.33 10.20
C LEU A 49 21.10 3.47 9.59
N GLU A 50 21.44 4.63 9.02
CA GLU A 50 22.76 4.93 8.47
C GLU A 50 23.86 4.77 9.53
N ALA A 51 23.60 5.17 10.77
CA ALA A 51 24.54 4.98 11.87
C ALA A 51 24.83 3.48 12.16
N GLU A 52 23.92 2.58 11.80
CA GLU A 52 24.05 1.14 12.02
C GLU A 52 24.55 0.37 10.78
N ILE A 53 24.16 0.75 9.57
CA ILE A 53 24.45 0.03 8.33
C ILE A 53 25.43 0.73 7.38
N GLY A 54 25.80 1.98 7.68
CA GLY A 54 26.58 2.86 6.83
C GLY A 54 25.74 3.66 5.84
N ASP A 55 26.42 4.51 5.05
CA ASP A 55 25.80 5.50 4.16
C ASP A 55 24.79 4.88 3.19
N ILE A 56 23.65 5.57 3.03
CA ILE A 56 22.57 5.19 2.14
C ILE A 56 22.44 6.24 1.03
N GLN A 57 22.35 5.79 -0.22
CA GLN A 57 22.04 6.67 -1.34
C GLN A 57 20.57 6.53 -1.73
N ARG A 58 19.82 7.63 -1.70
CA ARG A 58 18.44 7.68 -2.17
C ARG A 58 18.37 7.47 -3.69
N VAL A 59 17.38 6.69 -4.14
CA VAL A 59 17.03 6.48 -5.55
C VAL A 59 15.53 6.68 -5.77
N MET A 60 15.15 7.14 -6.96
CA MET A 60 13.77 7.37 -7.35
C MET A 60 13.31 6.39 -8.44
N ARG A 61 12.03 6.47 -8.84
CA ARG A 61 11.41 5.50 -9.75
C ARG A 61 12.20 5.25 -11.03
N PRO A 62 12.69 6.27 -11.76
CA PRO A 62 13.42 6.04 -13.00
C PRO A 62 14.68 5.17 -12.80
N GLU A 63 15.38 5.33 -11.68
CA GLU A 63 16.60 4.57 -11.37
C GLU A 63 16.33 3.11 -11.00
N VAL A 64 15.09 2.78 -10.62
CA VAL A 64 14.68 1.44 -10.19
C VAL A 64 13.95 0.70 -11.31
N GLU A 65 13.10 1.39 -12.08
CA GLU A 65 12.40 0.82 -13.24
C GLU A 65 13.29 0.73 -14.49
N GLU A 66 14.30 1.61 -14.62
CA GLU A 66 15.40 1.50 -15.59
C GLU A 66 16.76 1.31 -14.86
N PRO A 67 17.02 0.14 -14.26
CA PRO A 67 18.07 -0.11 -13.27
C PRO A 67 19.49 -0.30 -13.87
N VAL A 68 19.85 0.47 -14.90
CA VAL A 68 21.13 0.32 -15.61
C VAL A 68 22.32 0.43 -14.65
N GLU A 69 22.34 1.44 -13.79
CA GLU A 69 23.43 1.66 -12.83
C GLU A 69 23.42 0.63 -11.70
N LEU A 70 22.24 0.30 -11.16
CA LEU A 70 22.07 -0.69 -10.10
C LEU A 70 22.60 -2.06 -10.53
N LEU A 71 22.19 -2.53 -11.71
CA LEU A 71 22.59 -3.84 -12.22
C LEU A 71 24.06 -3.87 -12.64
N GLN A 72 24.59 -2.76 -13.18
CA GLN A 72 26.01 -2.69 -13.52
C GLN A 72 26.89 -2.76 -12.27
N LEU A 73 26.47 -2.12 -11.17
CA LEU A 73 27.16 -2.16 -9.89
C LEU A 73 27.11 -3.55 -9.25
N ALA A 74 25.96 -4.22 -9.35
CA ALA A 74 25.70 -5.55 -8.79
C ALA A 74 26.48 -6.69 -9.47
N LYS A 75 27.10 -6.47 -10.63
CA LYS A 75 27.96 -7.47 -11.30
C LYS A 75 29.25 -7.77 -10.52
N SER A 76 29.75 -6.81 -9.75
CA SER A 76 31.03 -6.95 -9.03
C SER A 76 30.93 -6.62 -7.53
N ASN A 77 29.77 -6.16 -7.06
CA ASN A 77 29.55 -5.75 -5.67
C ASN A 77 28.22 -6.31 -5.15
N ILE A 78 28.07 -6.31 -3.84
CA ILE A 78 26.79 -6.56 -3.17
C ILE A 78 26.03 -5.24 -3.09
N VAL A 79 24.93 -5.14 -3.83
CA VAL A 79 24.07 -3.95 -3.84
C VAL A 79 22.79 -4.26 -3.09
N ALA A 80 22.51 -3.52 -2.03
CA ALA A 80 21.25 -3.58 -1.29
C ALA A 80 20.29 -2.50 -1.79
N LEU A 81 19.11 -2.89 -2.24
CA LEU A 81 17.98 -1.99 -2.44
C LEU A 81 17.04 -2.12 -1.23
N LEU A 82 17.03 -1.07 -0.41
CA LEU A 82 16.20 -0.93 0.78
C LEU A 82 14.83 -0.41 0.37
N VAL A 83 13.79 -1.19 0.69
CA VAL A 83 12.39 -0.91 0.32
C VAL A 83 11.55 -0.84 1.59
N VAL A 84 10.77 0.22 1.75
CA VAL A 84 9.84 0.35 2.89
C VAL A 84 8.79 -0.75 2.83
N GLY A 85 8.54 -1.41 3.97
CA GLY A 85 7.64 -2.57 4.03
C GLY A 85 8.32 -3.86 3.57
N ASP A 86 7.75 -4.50 2.55
CA ASP A 86 8.28 -5.73 1.95
C ASP A 86 8.47 -5.52 0.44
N PRO A 87 9.61 -5.94 -0.16
CA PRO A 87 9.92 -5.61 -1.54
C PRO A 87 8.90 -6.15 -2.54
N LEU A 88 8.21 -7.25 -2.25
CA LEU A 88 7.31 -7.93 -3.19
C LEU A 88 5.83 -7.81 -2.79
N GLN A 89 5.49 -6.86 -1.92
CA GLN A 89 4.11 -6.60 -1.51
C GLN A 89 3.66 -5.21 -1.94
N ALA A 90 2.69 -5.16 -2.85
CA ALA A 90 2.12 -3.92 -3.38
C ALA A 90 3.16 -3.01 -4.08
N THR A 91 4.12 -3.62 -4.77
CA THR A 91 5.14 -2.92 -5.57
C THR A 91 5.33 -3.62 -6.93
N THR A 92 6.16 -3.02 -7.80
CA THR A 92 6.55 -3.56 -9.10
C THR A 92 7.94 -4.22 -9.10
N HIS A 93 8.59 -4.39 -7.95
CA HIS A 93 9.98 -4.87 -7.87
C HIS A 93 10.22 -6.30 -8.38
N VAL A 94 9.17 -7.08 -8.65
CA VAL A 94 9.32 -8.34 -9.39
C VAL A 94 9.92 -8.10 -10.78
N ASP A 95 9.61 -6.96 -11.41
CA ASP A 95 10.18 -6.59 -12.70
C ASP A 95 11.71 -6.40 -12.59
N LEU A 96 12.18 -5.74 -11.53
CA LEU A 96 13.61 -5.60 -11.25
C LEU A 96 14.31 -6.95 -11.05
N GLN A 97 13.64 -7.96 -10.47
CA GLN A 97 14.19 -9.31 -10.38
C GLN A 97 14.35 -9.96 -11.76
N LEU A 98 13.38 -9.76 -12.65
CA LEU A 98 13.43 -10.28 -14.02
C LEU A 98 14.54 -9.59 -14.82
N GLN A 99 14.63 -8.26 -14.73
CA GLN A 99 15.70 -7.49 -15.38
C GLN A 99 17.10 -7.89 -14.87
N ALA A 100 17.25 -8.15 -13.56
CA ALA A 100 18.50 -8.65 -12.99
C ALA A 100 18.87 -10.02 -13.56
N GLN A 101 17.90 -10.94 -13.67
CA GLN A 101 18.10 -12.26 -14.27
C GLN A 101 18.54 -12.15 -15.74
N GLU A 102 17.92 -11.28 -16.53
CA GLU A 102 18.30 -11.04 -17.93
C GLU A 102 19.72 -10.46 -18.06
N ALA A 103 20.13 -9.62 -17.10
CA ALA A 103 21.47 -9.04 -17.02
C ALA A 103 22.53 -10.01 -16.46
N GLY A 104 22.15 -11.24 -16.07
CA GLY A 104 23.06 -12.22 -15.46
C GLY A 104 23.50 -11.86 -14.04
N VAL A 105 22.70 -11.06 -13.34
CA VAL A 105 22.93 -10.62 -11.95
C VAL A 105 22.08 -11.47 -11.02
N GLU A 106 22.69 -12.09 -10.01
CA GLU A 106 21.94 -12.80 -8.97
C GLU A 106 21.11 -11.79 -8.16
N CYS A 107 19.80 -12.04 -8.03
CA CYS A 107 18.89 -11.19 -7.28
C CYS A 107 18.20 -12.00 -6.19
N SER A 108 18.39 -11.59 -4.93
CA SER A 108 17.80 -12.24 -3.76
C SER A 108 16.89 -11.27 -3.00
N VAL A 109 16.01 -11.82 -2.15
CA VAL A 109 15.05 -11.02 -1.38
C VAL A 109 15.15 -11.37 0.11
N VAL A 110 15.27 -10.34 0.93
CA VAL A 110 15.07 -10.42 2.38
C VAL A 110 13.74 -9.75 2.70
N HIS A 111 12.76 -10.58 3.07
CA HIS A 111 11.41 -10.12 3.36
C HIS A 111 11.33 -9.25 4.63
N GLY A 112 10.37 -8.34 4.62
CA GLY A 112 10.08 -7.39 5.70
C GLY A 112 8.62 -7.48 6.16
N VAL A 113 8.29 -6.73 7.22
CA VAL A 113 6.90 -6.62 7.66
C VAL A 113 6.14 -5.71 6.69
N SER A 114 5.21 -6.28 5.91
CA SER A 114 4.36 -5.48 5.02
C SER A 114 3.13 -4.92 5.73
N ILE A 115 2.69 -3.75 5.29
CA ILE A 115 1.40 -3.16 5.70
C ILE A 115 0.24 -4.13 5.46
N THR A 116 0.27 -4.92 4.38
CA THR A 116 -0.80 -5.85 4.01
C THR A 116 -1.03 -6.93 5.07
N GLY A 117 0.04 -7.47 5.65
CA GLY A 117 -0.03 -8.42 6.75
C GLY A 117 -0.29 -7.76 8.10
N LEU A 118 0.31 -6.58 8.31
CA LEU A 118 0.20 -5.85 9.58
C LEU A 118 -1.25 -5.44 9.88
N VAL A 119 -1.91 -4.78 8.94
CA VAL A 119 -3.24 -4.19 9.19
C VAL A 119 -4.33 -5.26 9.23
N THR A 120 -4.25 -6.27 8.38
CA THR A 120 -5.21 -7.39 8.38
C THR A 120 -5.18 -8.12 9.73
N GLY A 121 -3.99 -8.35 10.29
CA GLY A 121 -3.83 -8.92 11.63
C GLY A 121 -4.20 -7.99 12.80
N ALA A 122 -4.16 -6.66 12.62
CA ALA A 122 -4.34 -5.71 13.71
C ALA A 122 -5.81 -5.29 13.96
N VAL A 123 -6.64 -5.25 12.91
CA VAL A 123 -7.97 -4.63 13.02
C VAL A 123 -9.04 -5.51 13.68
N GLY A 124 -8.74 -6.80 13.91
CA GLY A 124 -9.66 -7.73 14.56
C GLY A 124 -10.75 -8.30 13.67
N LEU A 125 -10.62 -8.12 12.35
CA LEU A 125 -11.42 -8.81 11.35
C LEU A 125 -10.83 -10.19 11.06
N SER A 126 -11.65 -11.13 10.59
CA SER A 126 -11.17 -12.45 10.19
C SER A 126 -10.25 -12.35 8.97
N ASN A 127 -8.98 -12.75 9.13
CA ASN A 127 -8.01 -12.77 8.04
C ASN A 127 -8.48 -13.62 6.84
N TYR A 128 -9.22 -14.71 7.09
CA TYR A 128 -9.76 -15.57 6.04
C TYR A 128 -10.87 -14.92 5.21
N ARG A 129 -11.39 -13.77 5.66
CA ARG A 129 -12.46 -13.03 4.99
C ARG A 129 -11.94 -11.81 4.23
N PHE A 130 -10.63 -11.63 4.07
CA PHE A 130 -10.12 -10.59 3.18
C PHE A 130 -10.14 -11.07 1.71
N GLY A 131 -10.73 -10.26 0.84
CA GLY A 131 -10.82 -10.49 -0.60
C GLY A 131 -9.69 -9.82 -1.37
N ARG A 132 -9.96 -9.52 -2.64
CA ARG A 132 -9.00 -8.85 -3.52
C ARG A 132 -8.66 -7.46 -2.97
N GLN A 133 -7.38 -7.14 -2.85
CA GLN A 133 -6.93 -5.80 -2.43
C GLN A 133 -6.99 -4.82 -3.60
N THR A 134 -7.02 -3.52 -3.29
CA THR A 134 -7.01 -2.46 -4.29
C THR A 134 -6.23 -1.24 -3.82
N THR A 135 -6.03 -0.26 -4.70
CA THR A 135 -5.41 1.02 -4.39
C THR A 135 -6.34 2.13 -4.84
N LEU A 136 -6.74 3.00 -3.91
CA LEU A 136 -7.42 4.25 -4.24
C LEU A 136 -6.39 5.19 -4.87
N THR A 137 -6.76 5.91 -5.93
CA THR A 137 -5.89 6.85 -6.61
C THR A 137 -6.41 8.27 -6.52
N TYR A 138 -5.52 9.25 -6.68
CA TYR A 138 -5.95 10.62 -6.96
C TYR A 138 -6.68 10.70 -8.31
N PRO A 139 -7.57 11.70 -8.50
CA PRO A 139 -8.16 11.98 -9.80
C PRO A 139 -7.17 12.72 -10.72
N TYR A 140 -6.30 11.96 -11.39
CA TYR A 140 -5.24 12.48 -12.26
C TYR A 140 -5.79 13.28 -13.44
N GLY A 141 -5.52 14.59 -13.50
CA GLY A 141 -5.97 15.44 -14.61
C GLY A 141 -7.49 15.44 -14.82
N GLY A 142 -8.27 15.19 -13.76
CA GLY A 142 -9.73 15.04 -13.82
C GLY A 142 -10.22 13.63 -14.19
N TRP A 143 -9.32 12.70 -14.52
CA TRP A 143 -9.67 11.30 -14.73
C TRP A 143 -9.85 10.58 -13.39
N VAL A 144 -11.05 10.03 -13.18
CA VAL A 144 -11.39 9.22 -12.00
C VAL A 144 -11.36 7.74 -12.40
N ALA A 145 -10.51 6.93 -11.76
CA ALA A 145 -10.50 5.48 -11.96
C ALA A 145 -11.56 4.82 -11.06
N THR A 146 -12.55 4.13 -11.62
CA THR A 146 -13.63 3.46 -10.83
C THR A 146 -13.26 2.07 -10.34
N SER A 147 -12.23 1.46 -10.93
CA SER A 147 -11.82 0.07 -10.62
C SER A 147 -11.60 -0.21 -9.13
N PRO A 148 -11.11 0.73 -8.29
CA PRO A 148 -10.99 0.45 -6.85
C PRO A 148 -12.33 0.27 -6.17
N LEU A 149 -13.31 1.12 -6.46
CA LEU A 149 -14.65 1.00 -5.90
C LEU A 149 -15.38 -0.25 -6.42
N GLU A 150 -15.18 -0.62 -7.68
CA GLU A 150 -15.70 -1.87 -8.26
C GLU A 150 -15.18 -3.11 -7.50
N VAL A 151 -13.89 -3.13 -7.13
CA VAL A 151 -13.32 -4.21 -6.32
C VAL A 151 -13.95 -4.25 -4.93
N ILE A 152 -14.09 -3.09 -4.27
CA ILE A 152 -14.71 -2.99 -2.95
C ILE A 152 -16.17 -3.49 -2.98
N ALA A 153 -16.94 -3.07 -3.99
CA ALA A 153 -18.32 -3.47 -4.20
C ALA A 153 -18.47 -4.99 -4.32
N LEU A 154 -17.67 -5.60 -5.19
CA LEU A 154 -17.74 -7.03 -5.45
C LEU A 154 -17.29 -7.86 -4.24
N ASN A 155 -16.21 -7.46 -3.57
CA ASN A 155 -15.79 -8.10 -2.33
C ASN A 155 -16.89 -8.03 -1.26
N LYS A 156 -17.50 -6.85 -1.07
CA LYS A 156 -18.59 -6.66 -0.10
C LYS A 156 -19.79 -7.56 -0.43
N LYS A 157 -20.20 -7.63 -1.71
CA LYS A 157 -21.28 -8.52 -2.17
C LYS A 157 -20.98 -10.00 -1.90
N GLN A 158 -19.70 -10.38 -1.94
CA GLN A 158 -19.23 -11.74 -1.63
C GLN A 158 -18.98 -11.99 -0.14
N GLY A 159 -19.23 -11.01 0.74
CA GLY A 159 -18.99 -11.15 2.18
C GLY A 159 -17.52 -11.03 2.59
N LEU A 160 -16.67 -10.44 1.73
CA LEU A 160 -15.23 -10.27 1.91
C LEU A 160 -14.83 -8.82 2.25
N HIS A 161 -13.98 -8.65 3.26
CA HIS A 161 -13.35 -7.38 3.59
C HIS A 161 -12.37 -6.97 2.50
N THR A 162 -12.21 -5.66 2.29
CA THR A 162 -11.26 -5.12 1.31
C THR A 162 -10.21 -4.29 2.02
N LEU A 163 -8.93 -4.60 1.80
CA LEU A 163 -7.84 -3.66 2.07
C LEU A 163 -7.66 -2.77 0.84
N ALA A 164 -7.83 -1.47 1.04
CA ALA A 164 -7.58 -0.43 0.06
C ALA A 164 -6.35 0.39 0.48
N LEU A 165 -5.26 0.26 -0.27
CA LEU A 165 -4.09 1.11 -0.15
C LEU A 165 -4.40 2.50 -0.69
N LEU A 166 -3.64 3.50 -0.25
CA LEU A 166 -3.82 4.87 -0.69
C LEU A 166 -2.60 5.33 -1.48
N ASP A 167 -2.87 5.96 -2.62
CA ASP A 167 -1.87 6.59 -3.47
C ASP A 167 -0.99 7.60 -2.73
N LEU A 168 0.23 7.70 -3.22
CA LEU A 168 1.31 8.43 -2.57
C LEU A 168 1.73 9.68 -3.32
N ASP A 169 1.31 9.78 -4.59
CA ASP A 169 1.75 10.83 -5.48
C ASP A 169 0.60 11.28 -6.39
N PRO A 170 0.09 12.51 -6.25
CA PRO A 170 -0.97 13.01 -7.11
C PRO A 170 -0.53 13.24 -8.57
N THR A 171 0.75 13.14 -8.88
CA THR A 171 1.28 13.16 -10.26
C THR A 171 1.44 11.75 -10.84
N GLY A 172 1.66 10.75 -9.97
CA GLY A 172 1.92 9.37 -10.35
C GLY A 172 3.30 9.14 -10.96
N GLU A 173 4.16 10.17 -11.03
CA GLU A 173 5.45 10.12 -11.71
C GLU A 173 6.55 9.48 -10.86
N GLY A 174 6.47 9.57 -9.53
CA GLY A 174 7.47 8.98 -8.63
C GLY A 174 8.86 9.62 -8.71
N VAL A 175 8.94 10.86 -9.21
CA VAL A 175 10.18 11.63 -9.39
C VAL A 175 10.47 12.62 -8.26
N GLY A 176 9.61 12.69 -7.25
CA GLY A 176 9.74 13.55 -6.08
C GLY A 176 8.49 14.41 -5.82
N GLY A 177 8.41 15.01 -4.63
CA GLY A 177 7.25 15.81 -4.24
C GLY A 177 6.01 14.98 -3.87
N GLN A 178 6.22 13.73 -3.44
CA GLN A 178 5.16 12.83 -3.03
C GLN A 178 4.25 13.50 -1.99
N ARG A 179 2.94 13.35 -2.20
CA ARG A 179 1.90 13.83 -1.29
C ARG A 179 0.96 12.67 -0.98
N PRO A 180 1.29 11.84 0.03
CA PRO A 180 0.43 10.75 0.46
C PRO A 180 -1.01 11.17 0.68
N MET A 181 -1.94 10.43 0.09
CA MET A 181 -3.36 10.68 0.25
C MET A 181 -3.72 10.74 1.73
N GLN A 182 -4.29 11.86 2.12
CA GLN A 182 -4.82 12.07 3.45
C GLN A 182 -6.28 11.54 3.52
N PRO A 183 -6.85 11.35 4.72
CA PRO A 183 -8.22 10.85 4.86
C PRO A 183 -9.26 11.65 4.05
N ALA A 184 -9.11 12.98 3.99
CA ALA A 184 -9.97 13.85 3.18
C ALA A 184 -9.85 13.60 1.66
N ASP A 185 -8.64 13.31 1.17
CA ASP A 185 -8.41 12.99 -0.24
C ASP A 185 -9.04 11.63 -0.59
N ALA A 186 -8.92 10.65 0.31
CA ALA A 186 -9.54 9.34 0.14
C ALA A 186 -11.08 9.43 0.07
N LYS A 187 -11.69 10.27 0.92
CA LYS A 187 -13.12 10.59 0.84
C LYS A 187 -13.51 11.14 -0.52
N ASP A 188 -12.82 12.19 -0.97
CA ASP A 188 -13.10 12.82 -2.28
C ASP A 188 -12.95 11.81 -3.43
N SER A 189 -11.91 10.98 -3.40
CA SER A 189 -11.70 9.90 -4.38
C SER A 189 -12.86 8.90 -4.39
N ILE A 190 -13.28 8.38 -3.22
CA ILE A 190 -14.41 7.44 -3.07
C ILE A 190 -15.71 8.02 -3.64
N LEU A 191 -16.04 9.25 -3.27
CA LEU A 191 -17.29 9.89 -3.71
C LEU A 191 -17.28 10.13 -5.22
N ARG A 192 -16.17 10.59 -5.80
CA ARG A 192 -16.02 10.75 -7.25
C ARG A 192 -16.14 9.43 -8.00
N MET A 193 -15.53 8.37 -7.47
CA MET A 193 -15.68 7.02 -8.04
C MET A 193 -17.13 6.59 -8.04
N GLY A 194 -17.86 6.84 -6.94
CA GLY A 194 -19.29 6.56 -6.84
C GLY A 194 -20.11 7.27 -7.91
N SER A 195 -19.95 8.59 -8.03
CA SER A 195 -20.64 9.39 -9.06
C SER A 195 -20.34 8.87 -10.47
N LYS A 196 -19.06 8.65 -10.79
CA LYS A 196 -18.66 8.15 -12.13
C LYS A 196 -19.16 6.72 -12.39
N LEU A 197 -19.20 5.87 -11.38
CA LEU A 197 -19.68 4.49 -11.51
C LEU A 197 -21.19 4.47 -11.79
N LEU A 198 -21.97 5.31 -11.10
CA LEU A 198 -23.41 5.49 -11.37
C LEU A 198 -23.69 6.04 -12.77
N GLU A 199 -22.93 7.06 -13.20
CA GLU A 199 -23.07 7.63 -14.55
C GLU A 199 -22.82 6.60 -15.67
N ASN A 200 -21.94 5.63 -15.43
CA ASN A 200 -21.54 4.64 -16.42
C ASN A 200 -22.19 3.27 -16.22
N LEU A 201 -23.13 3.11 -15.29
CA LEU A 201 -23.66 1.81 -14.88
C LEU A 201 -24.35 1.05 -16.03
N ASP A 202 -24.95 1.79 -16.97
CA ASP A 202 -25.56 1.22 -18.18
C ASP A 202 -24.57 0.80 -19.27
N ASN A 203 -23.31 1.22 -19.17
CA ASN A 203 -22.25 0.83 -20.10
C ASN A 203 -21.62 -0.52 -19.75
N TYR A 204 -21.89 -1.07 -18.56
CA TYR A 204 -21.40 -2.39 -18.17
C TYR A 204 -22.25 -3.48 -18.83
N SER A 205 -21.60 -4.58 -19.24
CA SER A 205 -22.29 -5.76 -19.76
C SER A 205 -23.29 -6.28 -18.73
N LYS A 206 -24.40 -6.85 -19.22
CA LYS A 206 -25.44 -7.52 -18.41
C LYS A 206 -25.74 -8.91 -18.98
N ASP A 207 -24.78 -9.47 -19.72
CA ASP A 207 -24.98 -10.67 -20.55
C ASP A 207 -24.86 -11.97 -19.75
N THR A 208 -24.09 -11.96 -18.67
CA THR A 208 -23.88 -13.13 -17.80
C THR A 208 -24.42 -12.89 -16.40
N PRO A 209 -24.75 -13.97 -15.64
CA PRO A 209 -25.11 -13.84 -14.22
C PRO A 209 -24.04 -13.10 -13.39
N PHE A 210 -22.76 -13.23 -13.77
CA PHE A 210 -21.68 -12.53 -13.10
C PHE A 210 -21.66 -11.04 -13.42
N ASP A 211 -21.98 -10.65 -14.65
CA ASP A 211 -22.06 -9.24 -15.03
C ASP A 211 -23.27 -8.54 -14.40
N LEU A 212 -24.39 -9.26 -14.27
CA LEU A 212 -25.54 -8.80 -13.49
C LEU A 212 -25.17 -8.61 -12.00
N LEU A 213 -24.46 -9.55 -11.40
CA LEU A 213 -23.98 -9.45 -10.01
C LEU A 213 -23.07 -8.24 -9.81
N LYS A 214 -22.17 -7.95 -10.76
CA LYS A 214 -21.34 -6.74 -10.72
C LYS A 214 -22.20 -5.50 -10.72
N CYS A 215 -23.10 -5.35 -11.70
CA CYS A 215 -23.97 -4.18 -11.80
C CYS A 215 -24.80 -3.97 -10.53
N GLU A 216 -25.35 -5.04 -9.96
CA GLU A 216 -26.06 -5.01 -8.68
C GLU A 216 -25.14 -4.53 -7.54
N SER A 217 -23.93 -5.09 -7.43
CA SER A 217 -22.98 -4.68 -6.38
C SER A 217 -22.56 -3.21 -6.51
N TYR A 218 -22.43 -2.71 -7.74
CA TYR A 218 -22.03 -1.33 -8.04
C TYR A 218 -23.16 -0.35 -7.70
N SER A 219 -24.41 -0.72 -7.99
CA SER A 219 -25.57 0.06 -7.60
C SER A 219 -25.69 0.10 -6.07
N GLU A 220 -25.67 -1.07 -5.42
CA GLU A 220 -25.87 -1.24 -3.97
C GLU A 220 -24.84 -0.44 -3.16
N ILE A 221 -23.55 -0.52 -3.50
CA ILE A 221 -22.53 0.24 -2.77
C ILE A 221 -22.70 1.76 -2.92
N CYS A 222 -23.23 2.20 -4.06
CA CYS A 222 -23.39 3.61 -4.40
C CYS A 222 -24.65 4.26 -3.81
N GLU A 223 -25.60 3.48 -3.28
CA GLU A 223 -26.84 4.00 -2.67
C GLU A 223 -26.55 4.95 -1.49
N ASP A 224 -25.56 4.62 -0.66
CA ASP A 224 -25.15 5.43 0.48
C ASP A 224 -23.65 5.29 0.78
N LEU A 225 -22.83 5.74 -0.17
CA LEU A 225 -21.36 5.75 -0.03
C LEU A 225 -20.89 6.57 1.18
N SER A 226 -21.59 7.65 1.51
CA SER A 226 -21.20 8.55 2.60
C SER A 226 -21.29 7.87 3.96
N SER A 227 -22.29 7.01 4.19
CA SER A 227 -22.44 6.26 5.45
C SER A 227 -21.60 4.97 5.50
N LEU A 228 -20.96 4.57 4.40
CA LEU A 228 -20.14 3.37 4.34
C LEU A 228 -19.08 3.40 5.44
N MET A 229 -19.14 2.42 6.34
CA MET A 229 -18.20 2.31 7.45
C MET A 229 -16.86 1.75 6.98
N VAL A 230 -15.78 2.41 7.37
CA VAL A 230 -14.40 2.06 7.04
C VAL A 230 -13.51 2.07 8.28
N VAL A 231 -12.45 1.28 8.24
CA VAL A 231 -11.37 1.33 9.23
C VAL A 231 -10.21 2.10 8.61
N LEU A 232 -9.94 3.29 9.14
CA LEU A 232 -8.75 4.06 8.80
C LEU A 232 -7.58 3.60 9.67
N CYS A 233 -6.52 3.13 9.01
CA CYS A 233 -5.27 2.77 9.66
C CYS A 233 -4.21 3.80 9.24
N SER A 234 -3.55 4.43 10.20
CA SER A 234 -2.57 5.50 9.96
C SER A 234 -1.25 5.17 10.65
N ASP A 235 -0.14 5.40 9.95
CA ASP A 235 1.23 5.26 10.47
C ASP A 235 1.49 3.91 11.18
N MET A 236 0.85 2.86 10.69
CA MET A 236 0.87 1.53 11.29
C MET A 236 2.30 0.98 11.34
N GLY A 237 2.70 0.44 12.48
CA GLY A 237 4.05 -0.06 12.74
C GLY A 237 5.03 1.01 13.22
N THR A 238 4.58 2.25 13.43
CA THR A 238 5.36 3.34 14.02
C THR A 238 4.80 3.75 15.39
N GLU A 239 5.52 4.60 16.12
CA GLU A 239 5.02 5.20 17.38
C GLU A 239 3.77 6.08 17.19
N LYS A 240 3.51 6.56 15.97
CA LYS A 240 2.36 7.41 15.64
C LYS A 240 1.13 6.59 15.21
N GLN A 241 1.22 5.26 15.23
CA GLN A 241 0.17 4.36 14.80
C GLN A 241 -1.20 4.73 15.40
N SER A 242 -2.22 4.78 14.55
CA SER A 242 -3.61 4.91 14.99
C SER A 242 -4.59 4.14 14.10
N ILE A 243 -5.65 3.64 14.72
CA ILE A 243 -6.77 2.96 14.05
C ILE A 243 -8.05 3.70 14.44
N SER A 244 -8.92 3.96 13.47
CA SER A 244 -10.24 4.57 13.70
C SER A 244 -11.29 3.85 12.87
N TYR A 245 -12.48 3.64 13.45
CA TYR A 245 -13.64 3.06 12.76
C TYR A 245 -14.72 4.13 12.62
N LEU A 246 -14.95 4.59 11.39
CA LEU A 246 -15.80 5.74 11.07
C LEU A 246 -16.44 5.61 9.68
N SER A 247 -17.39 6.50 9.36
CA SER A 247 -18.00 6.57 8.02
C SER A 247 -17.05 7.19 6.99
N VAL A 248 -17.30 6.97 5.70
CA VAL A 248 -16.60 7.71 4.62
C VAL A 248 -16.77 9.21 4.78
N ASP A 249 -17.96 9.69 5.19
CA ASP A 249 -18.21 11.11 5.40
C ASP A 249 -17.32 11.70 6.51
N ASP A 250 -17.08 10.94 7.57
CA ASP A 250 -16.26 11.34 8.71
C ASP A 250 -14.75 11.34 8.44
N LEU A 251 -14.28 10.82 7.29
CA LEU A 251 -12.85 10.79 6.97
C LEU A 251 -12.23 12.19 6.94
N SER A 252 -12.97 13.21 6.51
CA SER A 252 -12.50 14.61 6.56
C SER A 252 -12.27 15.13 7.97
N ASN A 253 -12.85 14.48 8.99
CA ASN A 253 -12.69 14.81 10.41
C ASN A 253 -11.60 13.96 11.09
N ALA A 254 -10.96 13.04 10.35
CA ALA A 254 -9.88 12.22 10.87
C ALA A 254 -8.57 13.03 10.91
N LYS A 255 -7.65 12.63 11.78
CA LYS A 255 -6.32 13.23 11.83
C LYS A 255 -5.53 12.83 10.59
N ASN A 256 -4.80 13.79 10.05
CA ASN A 256 -3.76 13.54 9.07
C ASN A 256 -2.59 12.77 9.70
N GLY A 257 -1.81 12.11 8.84
CA GLY A 257 -0.65 11.29 9.21
C GLY A 257 0.34 11.20 8.06
N GLY A 258 1.34 10.34 8.21
CA GLY A 258 2.34 10.09 7.17
C GLY A 258 1.78 9.19 6.07
N LEU A 259 1.37 7.98 6.44
CA LEU A 259 0.82 6.98 5.51
C LEU A 259 -0.50 6.42 6.05
N HIS A 260 -1.43 6.16 5.14
CA HIS A 260 -2.76 5.67 5.47
C HIS A 260 -3.15 4.50 4.58
N CYS A 261 -3.96 3.60 5.12
CA CYS A 261 -4.76 2.66 4.33
C CYS A 261 -6.17 2.55 4.90
N LEU A 262 -7.12 2.15 4.05
CA LEU A 262 -8.50 1.91 4.44
C LEU A 262 -8.81 0.43 4.40
N ILE A 263 -9.61 -0.04 5.35
CA ILE A 263 -10.27 -1.34 5.25
C ILE A 263 -11.77 -1.11 5.17
N VAL A 264 -12.41 -1.70 4.16
CA VAL A 264 -13.87 -1.71 4.02
C VAL A 264 -14.38 -3.06 4.49
N PRO A 265 -15.03 -3.14 5.66
CA PRO A 265 -15.60 -4.39 6.12
C PRO A 265 -16.80 -4.81 5.25
N ALA A 266 -16.99 -6.12 5.07
CA ALA A 266 -18.19 -6.66 4.43
C ALA A 266 -19.41 -6.59 5.37
N SER A 267 -19.91 -7.74 5.79
CA SER A 267 -20.90 -7.89 6.87
C SER A 267 -20.18 -8.58 8.04
N PRO A 268 -19.63 -7.80 8.99
CA PRO A 268 -18.87 -8.35 10.10
C PRO A 268 -19.77 -9.14 11.05
N SER A 269 -19.24 -10.22 11.63
CA SER A 269 -19.89 -10.96 12.72
C SER A 269 -19.95 -10.14 14.02
N ASP A 270 -20.74 -10.57 15.01
CA ASP A 270 -20.84 -9.87 16.30
C ASP A 270 -19.48 -9.67 17.00
N VAL A 271 -18.57 -10.65 16.85
CA VAL A 271 -17.21 -10.57 17.39
C VAL A 271 -16.39 -9.51 16.64
N GLU A 272 -16.49 -9.48 15.31
CA GLU A 272 -15.81 -8.49 14.49
C GLU A 272 -16.35 -7.08 14.74
N ILE A 273 -17.66 -6.92 14.88
CA ILE A 273 -18.29 -5.65 15.28
C ILE A 273 -17.74 -5.20 16.63
N SER A 274 -17.73 -6.09 17.63
CA SER A 274 -17.19 -5.79 18.96
C SER A 274 -15.71 -5.38 18.90
N ALA A 275 -14.91 -6.02 18.04
CA ALA A 275 -13.51 -5.69 17.84
C ALA A 275 -13.32 -4.31 17.19
N LEU A 276 -14.13 -3.97 16.18
CA LEU A 276 -14.12 -2.68 15.49
C LEU A 276 -14.60 -1.53 16.38
N SER A 277 -15.60 -1.76 17.23
CA SER A 277 -16.13 -0.74 18.14
C SER A 277 -15.11 -0.21 19.14
N ARG A 278 -13.98 -0.91 19.37
CA ARG A 278 -12.84 -0.40 20.14
C ARG A 278 -12.24 0.88 19.54
N TRP A 279 -12.43 1.09 18.24
CA TRP A 279 -11.86 2.17 17.46
C TRP A 279 -12.90 3.20 16.98
N SER A 280 -14.17 3.02 17.35
CA SER A 280 -15.19 4.05 17.13
C SER A 280 -14.92 5.25 18.06
N LYS A 281 -15.16 6.47 17.57
CA LYS A 281 -15.18 7.65 18.44
C LYS A 281 -16.20 7.41 19.56
N LYS A 282 -15.78 7.60 20.81
CA LYS A 282 -16.71 7.78 21.94
C LYS A 282 -17.29 9.19 21.90
#